data_AF-A0A843FXG9-F1
#
_entry.id   AF-A0A843FXG9-F1
#
_cell.length_a   1.000
_cell.length_b   1.000
_cell.length_c   1.000
_cell.angle_alpha   90.00
_cell.angle_beta   90.00
_cell.angle_gamma   90.00
#
_symmetry.space_group_name_H-M   'P 1'
#
loop_
_entity.id
_entity.type
_entity.pdbx_description
1 polymer ?
#
loop_
_entity_poly.entity_id
_entity_poly.type
_entity_poly.pdbx_seq_one_letter_code
_entity_poly.pdbx_strand_id
1 'polypeptide(L)' 'SKSNLKEALSKGTDRFMIETDYIDDLEKPTAIMAVTTVPKKVSAWVANGQVPMESIYRICKDIPDSLYHR' A
#
# COMPACT_ATOMS: atom_id res chain seq x y z
N SER A 1 10.09 5.74 -4.56
CA SER A 1 9.17 4.77 -3.93
C SER A 1 9.28 4.73 -2.40
N LYS A 2 10.44 4.40 -1.78
CA LYS A 2 10.59 4.49 -0.30
C LYS A 2 10.54 5.93 0.24
N SER A 3 11.08 6.90 -0.50
CA SER A 3 11.07 8.32 -0.13
C SER A 3 9.66 8.90 -0.12
N ASN A 4 8.87 8.65 -1.16
CA ASN A 4 7.53 9.24 -1.34
C ASN A 4 6.57 8.84 -0.20
N LEU A 5 6.67 7.61 0.32
CA LEU A 5 5.88 7.19 1.47
C LEU A 5 6.27 7.96 2.73
N LYS A 6 7.59 8.00 3.05
CA LYS A 6 8.08 8.76 4.21
C LYS A 6 7.68 10.21 4.11
N GLU A 7 7.74 10.78 2.91
CA GLU A 7 7.30 12.14 2.63
C GLU A 7 5.80 12.31 2.88
N ALA A 8 4.95 11.43 2.34
CA ALA A 8 3.49 11.47 2.53
C ALA A 8 3.10 11.35 4.00
N LEU A 9 3.75 10.44 4.75
CA LEU A 9 3.54 10.27 6.18
C LEU A 9 4.07 11.47 6.98
N SER A 10 5.22 12.03 6.60
CA SER A 10 5.80 13.22 7.26
C SER A 10 4.94 14.47 7.11
N LYS A 11 4.13 14.55 6.05
CA LYS A 11 3.14 15.61 5.85
C LYS A 11 1.91 15.44 6.75
N GLY A 12 1.90 14.43 7.63
CA GLY A 12 0.77 14.12 8.51
C GLY A 12 -0.42 13.58 7.73
N THR A 13 -0.19 12.99 6.55
CA THR A 13 -1.27 12.50 5.68
C THR A 13 -1.23 10.98 5.61
N ASP A 14 -2.31 10.36 6.04
CA ASP A 14 -2.68 8.97 5.80
C ASP A 14 -3.78 8.87 4.73
N ARG A 15 -4.04 9.98 4.02
CA ARG A 15 -5.07 10.13 2.98
C ARG A 15 -4.60 9.60 1.62
N PHE A 16 -4.02 8.41 1.61
CA PHE A 16 -3.61 7.72 0.40
C PHE A 16 -3.92 6.23 0.52
N MET A 17 -3.94 5.55 -0.62
CA MET A 17 -4.05 4.10 -0.71
C MET A 17 -2.75 3.52 -1.27
N ILE A 18 -2.58 2.22 -1.09
CA ILE A 18 -1.50 1.47 -1.72
C ILE A 18 -2.11 0.37 -2.58
N GLU A 19 -1.56 0.18 -3.76
CA GLU A 19 -2.00 -0.85 -4.69
C GLU A 19 -0.80 -1.59 -5.29
N THR A 20 -1.08 -2.78 -5.80
CA THR A 20 -0.18 -3.47 -6.71
C THR A 20 -0.74 -3.25 -8.11
N ASP A 21 0.08 -2.75 -9.01
CA ASP A 21 -0.26 -2.63 -10.44
C ASP A 21 -0.18 -4.02 -11.10
N TYR A 22 -1.00 -4.95 -10.60
CA TYR A 22 -1.08 -6.31 -11.11
C TYR A 22 -1.88 -6.30 -12.40
N ILE A 23 -1.27 -6.81 -13.46
CA ILE A 23 -1.90 -6.96 -14.77
C ILE A 23 -2.01 -8.45 -15.06
N ASP A 24 -3.21 -8.94 -15.33
CA ASP A 24 -3.48 -10.33 -15.70
C ASP A 24 -3.33 -10.50 -17.23
N ASP A 25 -2.09 -10.35 -17.72
CA ASP A 25 -1.72 -10.49 -19.13
C ASP A 25 -0.72 -11.65 -19.29
N LEU A 26 -1.21 -12.78 -19.81
CA LEU A 26 -0.42 -13.98 -20.04
C LEU A 26 0.70 -13.78 -21.06
N GLU A 27 0.62 -12.78 -21.93
CA GLU A 27 1.66 -12.48 -22.92
C GLU A 27 2.84 -11.71 -22.31
N LYS A 28 2.67 -11.12 -21.12
CA LYS A 28 3.70 -10.30 -20.44
C LYS A 28 3.99 -10.74 -19.01
N PRO A 29 4.31 -12.03 -18.77
CA PRO A 29 4.44 -12.58 -17.42
C PRO A 29 5.54 -11.91 -16.58
N THR A 30 6.58 -11.38 -17.23
CA THR A 30 7.72 -10.71 -16.56
C THR A 30 7.45 -9.25 -16.18
N ALA A 31 6.41 -8.63 -16.75
CA ALA A 31 6.01 -7.26 -16.42
C ALA A 31 5.05 -7.19 -15.22
N ILE A 32 4.59 -8.35 -14.73
CA ILE A 32 3.55 -8.43 -13.70
C ILE A 32 4.17 -8.20 -12.32
N MET A 33 3.66 -7.20 -11.61
CA MET A 33 3.95 -7.06 -10.18
C MET A 33 3.15 -8.08 -9.37
N ALA A 34 3.82 -8.89 -8.55
CA ALA A 34 3.15 -9.90 -7.74
C ALA A 34 2.16 -9.25 -6.75
N VAL A 35 0.95 -9.80 -6.63
CA VAL A 35 -0.11 -9.36 -5.68
C VAL A 35 0.35 -9.35 -4.20
N THR A 36 1.42 -10.08 -3.89
CA THR A 36 2.04 -10.11 -2.55
C THR A 36 2.90 -8.89 -2.25
N THR A 37 3.13 -7.99 -3.22
CA THR A 37 4.03 -6.84 -3.05
C THR A 37 3.54 -5.86 -1.99
N VAL A 38 2.25 -5.50 -2.02
CA VAL A 38 1.63 -4.65 -1.00
C VAL A 38 1.67 -5.32 0.39
N PRO A 39 1.18 -6.56 0.58
CA PRO A 39 1.27 -7.25 1.87
C PRO A 39 2.69 -7.31 2.45
N LYS A 40 3.69 -7.70 1.64
CA LYS A 40 5.09 -7.76 2.10
C LYS A 40 5.62 -6.40 2.55
N LYS A 41 5.25 -5.34 1.84
CA LYS A 41 5.66 -3.97 2.17
C LYS A 41 5.02 -3.50 3.48
N VAL A 42 3.73 -3.76 3.69
CA VAL A 42 3.02 -3.47 4.95
C VAL A 42 3.63 -4.25 6.11
N SER A 43 3.88 -5.56 5.94
CA SER A 43 4.54 -6.38 6.96
C SER A 43 5.90 -5.81 7.36
N ALA A 44 6.70 -5.33 6.40
CA ALA A 44 7.98 -4.69 6.69
C ALA A 44 7.82 -3.36 7.43
N TRP A 45 6.79 -2.56 7.14
CA TRP A 45 6.53 -1.32 7.87
C TRP A 45 6.16 -1.56 9.32
N VAL A 46 5.28 -2.54 9.55
CA VAL A 46 4.86 -2.95 10.89
C VAL A 46 6.05 -3.49 11.68
N ALA A 47 6.82 -4.41 11.10
CA ALA A 47 7.99 -5.00 11.74
C ALA A 47 9.06 -3.96 12.12
N ASN A 48 9.20 -2.89 11.33
CA ASN A 48 10.19 -1.84 11.57
C ASN A 48 9.63 -0.63 12.35
N GLY A 49 8.36 -0.66 12.78
CA GLY A 49 7.71 0.47 13.46
C GLY A 49 7.67 1.77 12.62
N GLN A 50 7.71 1.66 11.30
CA GLN A 50 7.83 2.81 10.39
C GLN A 50 6.52 3.56 10.21
N VAL A 51 5.40 2.87 10.40
CA VAL A 51 4.05 3.40 10.20
C VAL A 51 3.19 2.93 11.38
N PRO A 52 2.48 3.84 12.07
CA PRO A 52 1.54 3.45 13.11
C PRO A 52 0.46 2.51 12.60
N MET A 53 0.01 1.56 13.43
CA MET A 53 -1.01 0.57 13.05
C MET A 53 -2.33 1.24 12.63
N GLU A 54 -2.73 2.33 13.28
CA GLU A 54 -3.90 3.13 12.90
C GLU A 54 -3.82 3.65 11.47
N SER A 55 -2.65 4.16 11.05
CA SER A 55 -2.42 4.61 9.68
C SER A 55 -2.44 3.44 8.70
N ILE A 56 -1.91 2.27 9.08
CA ILE A 56 -2.00 1.06 8.24
C ILE A 56 -3.46 0.68 7.98
N TYR A 57 -4.30 0.63 9.02
CA TYR A 57 -5.74 0.35 8.87
C TYR A 57 -6.41 1.38 7.97
N ARG A 58 -6.12 2.65 8.17
CA ARG A 58 -6.72 3.71 7.37
C ARG A 58 -6.34 3.63 5.88
N ILE A 59 -5.05 3.42 5.58
CA ILE A 59 -4.51 3.33 4.22
C ILE A 59 -5.00 2.08 3.49
N CYS A 60 -5.08 0.94 4.20
CA CYS A 60 -5.34 -0.36 3.56
C CYS A 60 -6.79 -0.83 3.65
N LYS A 61 -7.62 -0.19 4.49
CA LYS A 61 -9.00 -0.60 4.75
C LYS A 61 -9.96 0.58 4.71
N ASP A 62 -9.85 1.54 5.63
CA ASP A 62 -10.92 2.55 5.80
C ASP A 62 -11.12 3.43 4.56
N ILE A 63 -10.04 3.87 3.92
CA ILE A 63 -10.12 4.66 2.69
C ILE A 63 -10.67 3.83 1.52
N PRO A 64 -10.10 2.64 1.20
CA PRO A 64 -10.71 1.75 0.21
C PRO A 64 -12.19 1.45 0.45
N ASP A 65 -12.58 1.10 1.68
CA ASP A 65 -13.97 0.78 2.04
C ASP A 65 -14.88 2.00 1.80
N SER A 66 -14.41 3.20 2.15
CA SER A 66 -15.18 4.45 1.94
C SER A 66 -15.37 4.80 0.47
N LEU A 67 -14.41 4.46 -0.40
CA LEU A 67 -14.45 4.79 -1.83
C LEU A 67 -15.20 3.72 -2.64
N TYR A 68 -14.98 2.45 -2.31
CA TYR A 68 -15.56 1.31 -3.01
C TYR A 68 -16.86 0.79 -2.37
N HIS A 69 -17.29 1.37 -1.25
CA HIS A 69 -18.49 0.99 -0.50
C HIS A 69 -18.48 -0.49 -0.10
N ARG A 70 -17.37 -0.94 0.50
CA ARG A 70 -17.14 -2.33 0.94
C ARG A 70 -17.28 -2.49 2.44
#